data_AF-A0A448ZWX5-F1
#
_entry.id   AF-A0A448ZWX5-F1
#
_cell.length_a   1.000
_cell.length_b   1.000
_cell.length_c   1.000
_cell.angle_alpha   90.00
_cell.angle_beta   90.00
_cell.angle_gamma   90.00
#
_symmetry.space_group_name_H-M   'P 1'
#
loop_
_entity.id
_entity.type
_entity.pdbx_description
1 polymer ?
#
loop_
_entity_poly.entity_id
_entity_poly.type
_entity_poly.pdbx_seq_one_letter_code
_entity_poly.pdbx_strand_id
1 'polypeptide(L)'
;MKKIFKKTLLTFSLIPAFLPTILTSSCKAEDYEKIDDNISNDDNKAEKITYNSQIAKNIYDLYTNDMSNLFANLKTEYFAYKKEWQPLKRNYEILKSLLNGNLKFENQANANFNEYKEFLKNWFPSTDKEYKEAKNLGLALNNYDLIFADVEAVLADTNLAFNSKQFTSNLKIIDDRLNKKDIPLEKLQEGLISVWKFVVAHLFNSKKITKKEDLDKIDLKINKNSHTHSHAIINLTYELSLWHDRLLKELNTEGSQLISDLEKLDQYIINNTNNINWQGNRKVIIDKLNLFKSNTIEIKINDIKFQHSGQVILDKLKFLLNSVATKEGLKKINFDDIY
;
A
#
# COMPACT_ATOMS: atom_id res chain seq x y z
N MET A 1 74.27 12.42 -20.03
CA MET A 1 73.41 13.54 -20.48
C MET A 1 72.21 13.60 -19.52
N LYS A 2 72.14 14.49 -18.52
CA LYS A 2 71.46 15.83 -18.53
C LYS A 2 70.05 15.75 -19.15
N LYS A 3 68.89 16.04 -18.53
CA LYS A 3 68.43 16.83 -17.35
C LYS A 3 67.06 16.24 -16.89
N ILE A 4 66.75 16.01 -15.61
CA ILE A 4 66.05 16.89 -14.63
C ILE A 4 64.92 17.79 -15.19
N PHE A 5 63.67 17.55 -14.73
CA PHE A 5 62.70 18.52 -14.16
C PHE A 5 61.60 17.70 -13.45
N LYS A 6 61.65 17.48 -12.12
CA LYS A 6 61.11 18.25 -10.98
C LYS A 6 59.63 18.68 -11.08
N LYS A 7 58.85 18.07 -10.17
CA LYS A 7 57.76 18.61 -9.31
C LYS A 7 56.53 19.22 -9.98
N THR A 8 55.37 18.64 -9.70
CA THR A 8 54.34 19.10 -8.72
C THR A 8 53.24 18.03 -8.66
N LEU A 9 52.96 17.44 -7.50
CA LEU A 9 52.12 17.91 -6.38
C LEU A 9 50.67 17.41 -6.51
N LEU A 10 50.36 16.43 -5.65
CA LEU A 10 49.07 16.18 -5.01
C LEU A 10 47.92 17.10 -5.40
N THR A 11 46.88 16.52 -5.99
CA THR A 11 45.50 16.85 -5.63
C THR A 11 44.77 15.56 -5.32
N PHE A 12 44.44 15.42 -4.03
CA PHE A 12 43.42 14.55 -3.50
C PHE A 12 42.15 14.59 -4.37
N SER A 13 41.75 13.45 -4.92
CA SER A 13 40.33 13.14 -5.07
C SER A 13 40.05 11.90 -4.24
N LEU A 14 39.71 12.13 -2.97
CA LEU A 14 38.90 11.23 -2.16
C LEU A 14 37.58 11.03 -2.91
N ILE A 15 37.53 10.03 -3.78
CA ILE A 15 36.27 9.42 -4.16
C ILE A 15 36.13 8.26 -3.18
N PRO A 16 35.25 8.33 -2.17
CA PRO A 16 34.86 7.11 -1.50
C PRO A 16 34.22 6.24 -2.58
N ALA A 17 34.85 5.09 -2.85
CA ALA A 17 34.21 4.00 -3.56
C ALA A 17 33.03 3.53 -2.71
N PHE A 18 31.90 4.25 -2.81
CA PHE A 18 30.59 3.71 -2.51
C PHE A 18 30.29 2.69 -3.61
N LEU A 19 30.90 1.52 -3.47
CA LEU A 19 30.25 0.29 -3.91
C LEU A 19 28.91 0.27 -3.17
N PRO A 20 27.76 0.29 -3.86
CA PRO A 20 26.55 -0.15 -3.21
C PRO A 20 26.79 -1.62 -2.88
N THR A 21 27.08 -1.91 -1.62
CA THR A 21 26.79 -3.22 -1.05
C THR A 21 25.37 -3.52 -1.44
N ILE A 22 25.22 -4.42 -2.41
CA ILE A 22 24.00 -5.16 -2.63
C ILE A 22 23.78 -5.82 -1.27
N LEU A 23 22.95 -5.18 -0.44
CA LEU A 23 22.30 -5.85 0.66
C LEU A 23 21.53 -6.97 -0.02
N THR A 24 22.18 -8.13 -0.12
CA THR A 24 21.47 -9.40 -0.19
C THR A 24 20.68 -9.44 1.10
N SER A 25 19.49 -8.85 1.07
CA SER A 25 18.42 -9.22 1.98
C SER A 25 18.32 -10.72 1.82
N SER A 26 18.94 -11.43 2.75
CA SER A 26 18.62 -12.81 3.01
C SER A 26 17.10 -12.85 3.09
N CYS A 27 16.47 -13.45 2.09
CA CYS A 27 15.09 -13.87 2.13
C CYS A 27 14.93 -14.77 3.33
N LYS A 28 14.71 -14.18 4.50
CA LYS A 28 13.85 -14.82 5.48
C LYS A 28 12.50 -14.84 4.78
N ALA A 29 12.04 -16.03 4.44
CA ALA A 29 10.63 -16.22 4.13
C ALA A 29 9.87 -15.64 5.32
N GLU A 30 9.24 -14.50 5.13
CA GLU A 30 8.29 -13.98 6.09
C GLU A 30 7.16 -15.01 6.12
N ASP A 31 7.19 -15.82 7.17
CA ASP A 31 6.21 -16.83 7.49
C ASP A 31 4.95 -16.08 7.93
N TYR A 32 4.22 -15.51 6.97
CA TYR A 32 3.03 -14.70 7.16
C TYR A 32 1.82 -15.51 7.68
N GLU A 33 2.01 -16.78 8.06
CA GLU A 33 0.98 -17.60 8.71
C GLU A 33 0.92 -17.42 10.22
N LYS A 34 1.76 -16.56 10.81
CA LYS A 34 1.44 -15.97 12.12
C LYS A 34 0.64 -14.71 11.88
N ILE A 35 -0.67 -14.86 11.91
CA ILE A 35 -1.53 -13.81 12.45
C ILE A 35 -0.88 -13.47 13.80
N ASP A 36 -0.21 -12.32 13.89
CA ASP A 36 0.08 -11.74 15.20
C ASP A 36 -1.29 -11.38 15.80
N ASP A 37 -1.95 -12.40 16.37
CA ASP A 37 -3.04 -12.25 17.34
C ASP A 37 -2.54 -11.49 18.58
N ASN A 38 -1.23 -11.30 18.66
CA ASN A 38 -0.58 -10.36 19.51
C ASN A 38 -0.38 -9.03 18.76
N ILE A 39 -1.32 -8.09 18.97
CA ILE A 39 -0.84 -6.86 19.61
C ILE A 39 -0.17 -7.38 20.87
N SER A 40 1.13 -7.65 20.75
CA SER A 40 1.94 -8.08 21.87
C SER A 40 1.65 -7.04 22.94
N ASN A 41 1.01 -7.49 24.01
CA ASN A 41 1.23 -6.96 25.35
C ASN A 41 2.72 -7.14 25.61
N ASP A 42 3.53 -6.38 24.90
CA ASP A 42 4.93 -6.25 25.17
C ASP A 42 4.92 -5.51 26.50
N ASP A 43 5.13 -6.26 27.57
CA ASP A 43 5.28 -5.82 28.96
C ASP A 43 6.47 -4.86 29.15
N ASN A 44 6.92 -4.20 28.08
CA ASN A 44 7.50 -2.88 28.14
C ASN A 44 6.43 -1.96 28.71
N LYS A 45 6.40 -1.80 30.05
CA LYS A 45 5.59 -0.82 30.80
C LYS A 45 5.37 0.42 29.93
N ALA A 46 4.29 0.43 29.16
CA ALA A 46 3.98 1.55 28.29
C ALA A 46 3.69 2.64 29.28
N GLU A 47 4.61 3.59 29.38
CA GLU A 47 4.53 4.71 30.30
C GLU A 47 3.12 5.27 30.20
N LYS A 48 2.32 5.12 31.26
CA LYS A 48 0.89 5.41 31.20
C LYS A 48 0.77 6.90 30.92
N ILE A 49 0.51 7.25 29.66
CA ILE A 49 0.43 8.64 29.24
C ILE A 49 -0.82 9.20 29.90
N THR A 50 -0.63 10.17 30.79
CA THR A 50 -1.71 10.86 31.49
C THR A 50 -1.84 12.28 30.95
N TYR A 51 -3.10 12.69 30.76
CA TYR A 51 -3.46 14.05 30.38
C TYR A 51 -4.29 14.66 31.49
N ASN A 52 -4.07 15.95 31.77
CA ASN A 52 -4.73 16.62 32.88
C ASN A 52 -6.01 17.33 32.43
N SER A 53 -6.00 17.92 31.24
CA SER A 53 -7.15 18.65 30.69
C SER A 53 -8.22 17.71 30.15
N GLN A 54 -9.49 18.02 30.40
CA GLN A 54 -10.60 17.18 29.93
C GLN A 54 -10.66 17.07 28.40
N ILE A 55 -10.33 18.15 27.68
CA ILE A 55 -10.32 18.13 26.21
C ILE A 55 -9.22 17.20 25.70
N ALA A 56 -8.00 17.24 26.27
CA ALA A 56 -6.93 16.34 25.86
C ALA A 56 -7.24 14.87 26.21
N LYS A 57 -7.87 14.61 27.37
CA LYS A 57 -8.39 13.27 27.72
C LYS A 57 -9.37 12.77 26.65
N ASN A 58 -10.34 13.58 26.26
CA ASN A 58 -11.31 13.20 25.24
C ASN A 58 -10.66 12.92 23.87
N ILE A 59 -9.64 13.69 23.47
CA ILE A 59 -8.89 13.43 22.23
C ILE A 59 -8.09 12.13 22.36
N TYR A 60 -7.49 11.88 23.53
CA TYR A 60 -6.77 10.63 23.78
C TYR A 60 -7.71 9.41 23.78
N ASP A 61 -8.88 9.51 24.39
CA ASP A 61 -9.88 8.46 24.38
C ASP A 61 -10.39 8.18 22.96
N LEU A 62 -10.54 9.23 22.13
CA LEU A 62 -10.85 9.08 20.70
C LEU A 62 -9.73 8.32 19.97
N TYR A 63 -8.47 8.60 20.30
CA TYR A 63 -7.31 7.90 19.74
C TYR A 63 -7.24 6.44 20.18
N THR A 64 -7.31 6.15 21.48
CA THR A 64 -7.12 4.79 22.00
C THR A 64 -8.31 3.88 21.75
N ASN A 65 -9.53 4.43 21.73
CA ASN A 65 -10.74 3.63 21.60
C ASN A 65 -11.29 3.68 20.17
N ASP A 66 -11.68 4.85 19.67
CA ASP A 66 -12.40 4.92 18.38
C ASP A 66 -11.44 4.66 17.20
N MET A 67 -10.31 5.37 17.16
CA MET A 67 -9.34 5.25 16.05
C MET A 67 -8.63 3.90 16.02
N SER A 68 -8.07 3.46 17.15
CA SER A 68 -7.36 2.18 17.22
C SER A 68 -8.29 0.99 16.92
N ASN A 69 -9.52 1.00 17.43
CA ASN A 69 -10.47 -0.08 17.12
C ASN A 69 -10.89 -0.04 15.64
N LEU A 70 -11.10 1.14 15.06
CA LEU A 70 -11.41 1.24 13.64
C LEU A 70 -10.29 0.68 12.77
N PHE A 71 -9.04 1.02 13.09
CA PHE A 71 -7.87 0.50 12.38
C PHE A 71 -7.69 -1.02 12.58
N ALA A 72 -7.86 -1.53 13.81
CA ALA A 72 -7.77 -2.95 14.11
C ALA A 72 -8.84 -3.76 13.35
N ASN A 73 -10.09 -3.28 13.33
CA ASN A 73 -11.17 -3.93 12.59
C ASN A 73 -10.90 -3.96 11.09
N LEU A 74 -10.45 -2.83 10.52
CA LEU A 74 -10.08 -2.77 9.10
C LEU A 74 -8.95 -3.74 8.78
N LYS A 75 -7.93 -3.85 9.66
CA LYS A 75 -6.82 -4.79 9.50
C LYS A 75 -7.30 -6.25 9.51
N THR A 76 -8.23 -6.60 10.39
CA THR A 76 -8.85 -7.93 10.43
C THR A 76 -9.60 -8.25 9.14
N GLU A 77 -10.46 -7.34 8.67
CA GLU A 77 -11.20 -7.52 7.41
C GLU A 77 -10.24 -7.64 6.21
N TYR A 78 -9.21 -6.80 6.17
CA TYR A 78 -8.18 -6.86 5.14
C TYR A 78 -7.44 -8.20 5.15
N PHE A 79 -7.09 -8.74 6.32
CA PHE A 79 -6.40 -10.03 6.41
C PHE A 79 -7.29 -11.21 6.01
N ALA A 80 -8.58 -11.18 6.35
CA ALA A 80 -9.54 -12.18 5.89
C ALA A 80 -9.62 -12.18 4.35
N TYR A 81 -9.67 -10.99 3.74
CA TYR A 81 -9.61 -10.84 2.30
C TYR A 81 -8.27 -11.30 1.70
N LYS A 82 -7.14 -10.85 2.26
CA LYS A 82 -5.80 -11.20 1.80
C LYS A 82 -5.61 -12.71 1.75
N LYS A 83 -6.08 -13.45 2.75
CA LYS A 83 -6.00 -14.91 2.80
C LYS A 83 -6.57 -15.58 1.54
N GLU A 84 -7.69 -15.08 1.02
CA GLU A 84 -8.32 -15.67 -0.16
C GLU A 84 -7.66 -15.28 -1.48
N TRP A 85 -7.22 -14.02 -1.57
CA TRP A 85 -6.76 -13.41 -2.83
C TRP A 85 -5.24 -13.43 -3.04
N GLN A 86 -4.45 -13.46 -1.97
CA GLN A 86 -2.99 -13.49 -2.03
C GLN A 86 -2.43 -14.66 -2.85
N PRO A 87 -3.01 -15.88 -2.82
CA PRO A 87 -2.53 -16.97 -3.68
C PRO A 87 -2.61 -16.63 -5.17
N LEU A 88 -3.68 -15.95 -5.62
CA LEU A 88 -3.78 -15.52 -7.03
C LEU A 88 -2.69 -14.49 -7.34
N LYS A 89 -2.58 -13.42 -6.52
CA LYS A 89 -1.57 -12.36 -6.67
C LYS A 89 -0.16 -12.95 -6.78
N ARG A 90 0.25 -13.72 -5.77
CA ARG A 90 1.61 -14.30 -5.68
C ARG A 90 1.94 -15.20 -6.88
N ASN A 91 1.03 -16.11 -7.24
CA ASN A 91 1.30 -17.04 -8.34
C ASN A 91 1.28 -16.31 -9.70
N TYR A 92 0.44 -15.28 -9.84
CA TYR A 92 0.40 -14.44 -11.03
C TYR A 92 1.71 -13.64 -11.20
N GLU A 93 2.23 -13.00 -10.14
CA GLU A 93 3.53 -12.31 -10.16
C GLU A 93 4.69 -13.26 -10.48
N ILE A 94 4.74 -14.44 -9.85
CA ILE A 94 5.78 -15.44 -10.11
C ILE A 94 5.70 -15.91 -11.57
N LEU A 95 4.51 -16.30 -12.05
CA LEU A 95 4.33 -16.74 -13.42
C LEU A 95 4.73 -15.64 -14.41
N LYS A 96 4.29 -14.40 -14.18
CA LYS A 96 4.68 -13.23 -14.97
C LYS A 96 6.20 -13.08 -15.07
N SER A 97 6.90 -13.20 -13.94
CA SER A 97 8.36 -13.07 -13.86
C SER A 97 9.08 -14.21 -14.60
N LEU A 98 8.66 -15.46 -14.37
CA LEU A 98 9.24 -16.63 -15.03
C LEU A 98 9.05 -16.57 -16.55
N LEU A 99 7.86 -16.19 -17.00
CA LEU A 99 7.53 -16.09 -18.41
C LEU A 99 8.28 -14.91 -19.06
N ASN A 100 8.22 -13.70 -18.51
CA ASN A 100 8.90 -12.55 -19.11
C ASN A 100 10.44 -12.61 -19.01
N GLY A 101 10.99 -13.42 -18.11
CA GLY A 101 12.43 -13.60 -17.91
C GLY A 101 13.00 -14.77 -18.72
N ASN A 102 13.53 -15.77 -18.01
CA ASN A 102 14.32 -16.86 -18.59
C ASN A 102 13.57 -17.63 -19.68
N LEU A 103 12.28 -17.92 -19.50
CA LEU A 103 11.51 -18.70 -20.48
C LEU A 103 11.33 -17.95 -21.80
N LYS A 104 11.10 -16.62 -21.76
CA LYS A 104 11.07 -15.79 -22.97
C LYS A 104 12.39 -15.83 -23.73
N PHE A 105 13.52 -15.80 -23.03
CA PHE A 105 14.84 -15.86 -23.65
C PHE A 105 15.11 -17.22 -24.29
N GLU A 106 14.83 -18.30 -23.57
CA GLU A 106 15.06 -19.67 -24.05
C GLU A 106 14.19 -20.03 -25.27
N ASN A 107 13.00 -19.41 -25.39
CA ASN A 107 12.05 -19.70 -26.48
C ASN A 107 12.15 -18.74 -27.68
N GLN A 108 13.12 -17.82 -27.75
CA GLN A 108 13.19 -16.83 -28.85
C GLN A 108 13.32 -17.44 -30.25
N ALA A 109 13.98 -18.59 -30.36
CA ALA A 109 14.19 -19.31 -31.62
C ALA A 109 13.07 -20.31 -31.94
N ASN A 110 12.05 -20.44 -31.08
CA ASN A 110 10.92 -21.34 -31.28
C ASN A 110 10.00 -20.81 -32.39
N ALA A 111 9.49 -21.69 -33.24
CA ALA A 111 8.46 -21.37 -34.24
C ALA A 111 7.21 -20.72 -33.63
N ASN A 112 6.82 -21.13 -32.41
CA ASN A 112 5.65 -20.65 -31.68
C ASN A 112 5.94 -19.39 -30.83
N PHE A 113 7.08 -18.72 -31.02
CA PHE A 113 7.47 -17.59 -30.17
C PHE A 113 6.57 -16.35 -30.38
N ASN A 114 5.93 -16.22 -31.54
CA ASN A 114 5.01 -15.11 -31.78
C ASN A 114 3.73 -15.26 -30.95
N GLU A 115 3.19 -16.46 -30.86
CA GLU A 115 2.05 -16.84 -30.01
C GLU A 115 2.40 -16.64 -28.53
N TYR A 116 3.62 -17.01 -28.13
CA TYR A 116 4.14 -16.74 -26.79
C TYR A 116 4.18 -15.24 -26.46
N LYS A 117 4.68 -14.41 -27.41
CA LYS A 117 4.70 -12.95 -27.26
C LYS A 117 3.31 -12.35 -27.20
N GLU A 118 2.37 -12.86 -28.00
CA GLU A 118 1.00 -12.40 -28.00
C GLU A 118 0.30 -12.74 -26.67
N PHE A 119 0.53 -13.95 -26.15
CA PHE A 119 0.09 -14.34 -24.81
C PHE A 119 0.62 -13.37 -23.75
N LEU A 120 1.93 -13.10 -23.75
CA LEU A 120 2.56 -12.17 -22.81
C LEU A 120 1.97 -10.76 -22.92
N LYS A 121 1.79 -10.24 -24.14
CA LYS A 121 1.21 -8.92 -24.36
C LYS A 121 -0.22 -8.82 -23.82
N ASN A 122 -1.04 -9.84 -24.08
CA ASN A 122 -2.45 -9.85 -23.73
C ASN A 122 -2.65 -9.91 -22.21
N TRP A 123 -1.88 -10.77 -21.53
CA TRP A 123 -2.14 -11.14 -20.14
C TRP A 123 -1.09 -10.63 -19.15
N PHE A 124 0.12 -10.33 -19.60
CA PHE A 124 1.26 -9.91 -18.79
C PHE A 124 2.01 -8.70 -19.39
N PRO A 125 1.30 -7.61 -19.75
CA PRO A 125 1.92 -6.49 -20.40
C PRO A 125 3.05 -5.90 -19.54
N SER A 126 4.12 -5.47 -20.18
CA SER A 126 5.35 -4.98 -19.54
C SER A 126 5.74 -3.57 -20.01
N THR A 127 5.43 -3.21 -21.25
CA THR A 127 5.73 -1.89 -21.84
C THR A 127 4.47 -1.03 -22.03
N ASP A 128 4.60 0.29 -22.13
CA ASP A 128 3.45 1.19 -22.33
C ASP A 128 2.66 0.88 -23.60
N LYS A 129 3.35 0.40 -24.65
CA LYS A 129 2.70 -0.07 -25.86
C LYS A 129 1.86 -1.31 -25.59
N GLU A 130 2.42 -2.29 -24.89
CA GLU A 130 1.69 -3.53 -24.55
C GLU A 130 0.47 -3.24 -23.67
N TYR A 131 0.56 -2.28 -22.74
CA TYR A 131 -0.59 -1.89 -21.90
C TYR A 131 -1.76 -1.32 -22.72
N LYS A 132 -1.50 -0.64 -23.84
CA LYS A 132 -2.56 -0.13 -24.72
C LYS A 132 -3.25 -1.22 -25.54
N GLU A 133 -2.57 -2.35 -25.73
CA GLU A 133 -3.03 -3.46 -26.57
C GLU A 133 -3.48 -4.68 -25.75
N ALA A 134 -3.28 -4.65 -24.43
CA ALA A 134 -3.58 -5.74 -23.53
C ALA A 134 -5.09 -5.98 -23.39
N LYS A 135 -5.44 -7.19 -22.94
CA LYS A 135 -6.82 -7.56 -22.59
C LYS A 135 -7.24 -6.84 -21.32
N ASN A 136 -8.53 -6.52 -21.20
CA ASN A 136 -9.06 -5.77 -20.05
C ASN A 136 -8.84 -6.52 -18.74
N LEU A 137 -9.02 -7.85 -18.74
CA LEU A 137 -8.73 -8.68 -17.59
C LEU A 137 -7.23 -8.74 -17.27
N GLY A 138 -6.35 -8.75 -18.29
CA GLY A 138 -4.90 -8.63 -18.10
C GLY A 138 -4.52 -7.32 -17.41
N LEU A 139 -5.11 -6.20 -17.84
CA LEU A 139 -4.95 -4.90 -17.19
C LEU A 139 -5.50 -4.89 -15.76
N ALA A 140 -6.69 -5.44 -15.55
CA ALA A 140 -7.31 -5.52 -14.22
C ALA A 140 -6.46 -6.32 -13.23
N LEU A 141 -5.89 -7.46 -13.64
CA LEU A 141 -4.99 -8.26 -12.80
C LEU A 141 -3.71 -7.51 -12.43
N ASN A 142 -3.11 -6.77 -13.38
CA ASN A 142 -1.93 -5.96 -13.10
C ASN A 142 -2.23 -4.78 -12.16
N ASN A 143 -3.34 -4.09 -12.38
CA ASN A 143 -3.73 -2.97 -11.52
C ASN A 143 -4.11 -3.44 -10.12
N TYR A 144 -4.80 -4.58 -10.04
CA TYR A 144 -5.12 -5.24 -8.78
C TYR A 144 -3.86 -5.57 -7.95
N ASP A 145 -2.83 -6.12 -8.60
CA ASP A 145 -1.55 -6.44 -7.95
C ASP A 145 -0.86 -5.19 -7.36
N LEU A 146 -0.85 -4.08 -8.12
CA LEU A 146 -0.28 -2.81 -7.69
C LEU A 146 -1.00 -2.22 -6.47
N ILE A 147 -2.34 -2.10 -6.53
CA ILE A 147 -3.10 -1.52 -5.41
C ILE A 147 -3.05 -2.43 -4.17
N PHE A 148 -2.95 -3.75 -4.36
CA PHE A 148 -2.76 -4.68 -3.25
C PHE A 148 -1.44 -4.41 -2.52
N ALA A 149 -0.34 -4.22 -3.26
CA ALA A 149 0.95 -3.88 -2.68
C ALA A 149 0.93 -2.52 -1.97
N ASP A 150 0.25 -1.52 -2.53
CA ASP A 150 0.09 -0.20 -1.91
C ASP A 150 -0.67 -0.27 -0.58
N VAL A 151 -1.75 -1.06 -0.51
CA VAL A 151 -2.48 -1.30 0.74
C VAL A 151 -1.59 -1.96 1.79
N GLU A 152 -0.76 -2.94 1.41
CA GLU A 152 0.17 -3.60 2.35
C GLU A 152 1.20 -2.61 2.92
N ALA A 153 1.80 -1.78 2.05
CA ALA A 153 2.75 -0.77 2.46
C ALA A 153 2.12 0.25 3.42
N VAL A 154 0.95 0.80 3.07
CA VAL A 154 0.26 1.79 3.90
C VAL A 154 -0.26 1.18 5.21
N LEU A 155 -0.68 -0.09 5.21
CA LEU A 155 -1.09 -0.76 6.44
C LEU A 155 0.10 -0.89 7.41
N ALA A 156 1.29 -1.24 6.89
CA ALA A 156 2.50 -1.30 7.69
C ALA A 156 2.90 0.09 8.22
N ASP A 157 2.89 1.11 7.36
CA ASP A 157 3.20 2.50 7.75
C ASP A 157 2.21 3.05 8.79
N THR A 158 0.92 2.76 8.62
CA THR A 158 -0.13 3.15 9.58
C THR A 158 0.10 2.47 10.93
N ASN A 159 0.43 1.17 10.93
CA ASN A 159 0.74 0.44 12.15
C ASN A 159 1.97 1.04 12.87
N LEU A 160 3.01 1.40 12.12
CA LEU A 160 4.17 2.12 12.67
C LEU A 160 3.79 3.50 13.22
N ALA A 161 2.92 4.23 12.54
CA ALA A 161 2.45 5.56 12.97
C ALA A 161 1.66 5.50 14.29
N PHE A 162 0.76 4.52 14.47
CA PHE A 162 0.04 4.29 15.74
C PHE A 162 0.96 3.83 16.88
N ASN A 163 2.03 3.10 16.55
CA ASN A 163 3.06 2.72 17.52
C ASN A 163 4.04 3.87 17.83
N SER A 164 4.09 4.89 16.96
CA SER A 164 4.90 6.07 17.19
C SER A 164 4.30 6.91 18.32
N LYS A 165 5.16 7.55 19.12
CA LYS A 165 4.71 8.55 20.10
C LYS A 165 4.29 9.87 19.45
N GLN A 166 4.22 9.98 18.11
CA GLN A 166 4.01 11.25 17.42
C GLN A 166 2.65 11.88 17.76
N PHE A 167 1.56 11.12 17.71
CA PHE A 167 0.24 11.63 18.06
C PHE A 167 0.20 12.10 19.51
N THR A 168 0.67 11.26 20.43
CA THR A 168 0.62 11.52 21.87
C THR A 168 1.56 12.64 22.31
N SER A 169 2.73 12.79 21.67
CA SER A 169 3.63 13.92 21.88
C SER A 169 3.00 15.25 21.45
N ASN A 170 2.32 15.29 20.30
CA ASN A 170 1.61 16.51 19.88
C ASN A 170 0.41 16.82 20.76
N LEU A 171 -0.33 15.78 21.19
CA LEU A 171 -1.40 15.94 22.17
C LEU A 171 -0.89 16.44 23.52
N LYS A 172 0.33 16.06 23.91
CA LYS A 172 0.95 16.52 25.16
C LYS A 172 1.24 18.02 25.14
N ILE A 173 1.64 18.58 24.00
CA ILE A 173 1.82 20.04 23.83
C ILE A 173 0.50 20.77 24.08
N ILE A 174 -0.60 20.25 23.51
CA ILE A 174 -1.95 20.80 23.69
C ILE A 174 -2.35 20.75 25.18
N ASP A 175 -2.18 19.59 25.83
CA ASP A 175 -2.50 19.42 27.23
C ASP A 175 -1.68 20.35 28.14
N ASP A 176 -0.37 20.44 27.93
CA ASP A 176 0.51 21.27 28.73
C ASP A 176 0.12 22.75 28.67
N ARG A 177 -0.22 23.24 27.46
CA ARG A 177 -0.72 24.61 27.28
C ARG A 177 -2.05 24.82 28.01
N LEU A 178 -3.01 23.91 27.86
CA LEU A 178 -4.32 23.97 28.55
C LEU A 178 -4.19 23.95 30.09
N ASN A 179 -3.07 23.48 30.62
CA ASN A 179 -2.74 23.48 32.04
C ASN A 179 -1.80 24.64 32.45
N LYS A 180 -1.79 25.74 31.68
CA LYS A 180 -1.06 26.98 31.97
C LYS A 180 0.46 26.83 32.00
N LYS A 181 1.03 25.78 31.38
CA LYS A 181 2.47 25.77 31.12
C LYS A 181 2.81 26.77 30.04
N ASP A 182 4.03 27.30 30.12
CA ASP A 182 4.53 28.27 29.15
C ASP A 182 4.88 27.59 27.81
N ILE A 183 3.85 27.43 26.98
CA ILE A 183 3.94 26.92 25.61
C ILE A 183 3.54 28.06 24.66
N PRO A 184 4.38 28.46 23.69
CA PRO A 184 4.04 29.47 22.69
C PRO A 184 2.77 29.11 21.89
N LEU A 185 2.01 30.12 21.47
CA LEU A 185 0.77 29.92 20.69
C LEU A 185 1.06 29.24 19.34
N GLU A 186 2.22 29.51 18.75
CA GLU A 186 2.68 28.89 17.52
C GLU A 186 2.84 27.38 17.71
N LYS A 187 3.48 26.95 18.81
CA LYS A 187 3.64 25.52 19.13
C LYS A 187 2.31 24.83 19.42
N LEU A 188 1.38 25.54 20.06
CA LEU A 188 0.01 25.03 20.25
C LEU A 188 -0.66 24.80 18.89
N GLN A 189 -0.60 25.78 17.98
CA GLN A 189 -1.18 25.69 16.65
C GLN A 189 -0.57 24.53 15.84
N GLU A 190 0.76 24.37 15.89
CA GLU A 190 1.45 23.22 15.28
C GLU A 190 0.99 21.88 15.86
N GLY A 191 0.78 21.80 17.18
CA GLY A 191 0.26 20.61 17.85
C GLY A 191 -1.14 20.25 17.38
N LEU A 192 -2.05 21.24 17.32
CA LEU A 192 -3.42 21.05 16.82
C LEU A 192 -3.44 20.57 15.37
N ILE A 193 -2.64 21.20 14.51
CA ILE A 193 -2.50 20.83 13.10
C ILE A 193 -1.92 19.42 12.95
N SER A 194 -0.92 19.07 13.76
CA SER A 194 -0.26 17.77 13.68
C SER A 194 -1.17 16.63 14.13
N VAL A 195 -1.97 16.83 15.17
CA VAL A 195 -2.99 15.86 15.61
C VAL A 195 -4.03 15.64 14.50
N TRP A 196 -4.51 16.71 13.86
CA TRP A 196 -5.42 16.60 12.71
C TRP A 196 -4.80 15.85 11.54
N LYS A 197 -3.59 16.26 11.12
CA LYS A 197 -2.87 15.67 9.99
C LYS A 197 -2.61 14.18 10.20
N PHE A 198 -2.31 13.76 11.42
CA PHE A 198 -2.12 12.34 11.73
C PHE A 198 -3.35 11.51 11.33
N VAL A 199 -4.56 11.94 11.72
CA VAL A 199 -5.79 11.20 11.41
C VAL A 199 -6.08 11.23 9.92
N VAL A 200 -5.93 12.39 9.28
CA VAL A 200 -6.20 12.54 7.84
C VAL A 200 -5.22 11.75 6.98
N ALA A 201 -3.95 11.69 7.36
CA ALA A 201 -2.91 11.01 6.58
C ALA A 201 -2.96 9.48 6.74
N HIS A 202 -3.28 8.99 7.94
CA HIS A 202 -3.15 7.55 8.24
C HIS A 202 -4.48 6.81 8.29
N LEU A 203 -5.57 7.47 8.73
CA LEU A 203 -6.84 6.78 8.96
C LEU A 203 -7.84 7.04 7.83
N PHE A 204 -8.28 8.29 7.64
CA PHE A 204 -9.32 8.63 6.67
C PHE A 204 -9.19 10.06 6.13
N ASN A 205 -9.34 10.22 4.81
CA ASN A 205 -9.39 11.53 4.17
C ASN A 205 -10.65 11.65 3.30
N SER A 206 -11.65 12.40 3.77
CA SER A 206 -12.93 12.57 3.06
C SER A 206 -12.83 13.29 1.71
N LYS A 207 -11.73 14.01 1.46
CA LYS A 207 -11.52 14.77 0.21
C LYS A 207 -10.86 13.94 -0.90
N LYS A 208 -10.21 12.83 -0.56
CA LYS A 208 -9.41 12.02 -1.50
C LYS A 208 -9.97 10.61 -1.65
N ILE A 209 -11.29 10.47 -1.71
CA ILE A 209 -11.94 9.16 -1.92
C ILE A 209 -11.98 8.87 -3.42
N THR A 210 -11.35 7.79 -3.84
CA THR A 210 -11.38 7.30 -5.23
C THR A 210 -12.81 6.93 -5.61
N LYS A 211 -13.27 7.36 -6.80
CA LYS A 211 -14.58 7.01 -7.33
C LYS A 211 -14.47 5.97 -8.43
N LYS A 212 -15.55 5.21 -8.63
CA LYS A 212 -15.58 4.13 -9.63
C LYS A 212 -15.32 4.64 -11.06
N GLU A 213 -15.85 5.81 -11.39
CA GLU A 213 -15.66 6.49 -12.67
C GLU A 213 -14.24 7.01 -12.90
N ASP A 214 -13.41 7.09 -11.85
CA ASP A 214 -12.03 7.59 -11.95
C ASP A 214 -11.02 6.46 -12.10
N LEU A 215 -11.40 5.18 -11.91
CA LEU A 215 -10.48 4.03 -12.04
C LEU A 215 -9.76 4.00 -13.39
N ASP A 216 -10.45 4.38 -14.48
CA ASP A 216 -9.87 4.40 -15.84
C ASP A 216 -8.87 5.54 -16.05
N LYS A 217 -8.87 6.55 -15.17
CA LYS A 217 -7.97 7.71 -15.21
C LYS A 217 -6.77 7.53 -14.28
N ILE A 218 -6.80 6.53 -13.40
CA ILE A 218 -5.72 6.24 -12.47
C ILE A 218 -4.66 5.40 -13.19
N ASP A 219 -3.53 6.02 -13.49
CA ASP A 219 -2.35 5.32 -14.01
C ASP A 219 -1.52 4.76 -12.85
N LEU A 220 -1.81 3.51 -12.44
CA LEU A 220 -1.05 2.86 -11.36
C LEU A 220 0.42 2.56 -11.71
N LYS A 221 0.83 2.63 -12.99
CA LYS A 221 2.24 2.40 -13.40
C LYS A 221 3.08 3.65 -13.29
N ILE A 222 2.56 4.79 -13.74
CA ILE A 222 3.23 6.10 -13.65
C ILE A 222 3.14 6.64 -12.21
N ASN A 223 2.19 6.14 -11.41
CA ASN A 223 1.98 6.56 -10.02
C ASN A 223 2.80 5.85 -8.94
N LYS A 224 3.87 5.11 -9.27
CA LYS A 224 4.77 4.56 -8.24
C LYS A 224 5.33 5.62 -7.27
N ASN A 225 5.33 6.90 -7.66
CA ASN A 225 5.81 8.03 -6.87
C ASN A 225 4.85 9.23 -6.83
N SER A 226 3.60 9.10 -7.27
CA SER A 226 2.73 10.28 -7.48
C SER A 226 1.58 10.33 -6.47
N HIS A 227 1.54 11.46 -5.76
CA HIS A 227 0.62 11.87 -4.70
C HIS A 227 -0.86 12.05 -5.12
N THR A 228 -1.34 11.30 -6.12
CA THR A 228 -2.68 11.52 -6.72
C THR A 228 -3.80 10.70 -6.09
N HIS A 229 -3.49 9.62 -5.35
CA HIS A 229 -4.47 8.88 -4.56
C HIS A 229 -4.20 9.09 -3.06
N SER A 230 -5.23 8.91 -2.21
CA SER A 230 -5.07 9.08 -0.76
C SER A 230 -4.19 7.98 -0.17
N HIS A 231 -3.29 8.30 0.76
CA HIS A 231 -2.56 7.30 1.55
C HIS A 231 -3.24 6.99 2.90
N ALA A 232 -4.47 7.46 3.10
CA ALA A 232 -5.25 7.04 4.25
C ALA A 232 -5.73 5.60 4.06
N ILE A 233 -5.54 4.75 5.07
CA ILE A 233 -5.78 3.31 4.92
C ILE A 233 -7.22 2.98 4.52
N ILE A 234 -8.22 3.69 5.06
CA ILE A 234 -9.64 3.49 4.71
C ILE A 234 -9.92 3.84 3.24
N ASN A 235 -9.25 4.87 2.71
CA ASN A 235 -9.41 5.26 1.32
C ASN A 235 -8.80 4.21 0.38
N LEU A 236 -7.61 3.71 0.71
CA LEU A 236 -6.91 2.70 -0.11
C LEU A 236 -7.60 1.34 -0.09
N THR A 237 -8.07 0.88 1.06
CA THR A 237 -8.84 -0.38 1.10
C THR A 237 -10.13 -0.25 0.31
N TYR A 238 -10.80 0.90 0.36
CA TYR A 238 -11.94 1.17 -0.51
C TYR A 238 -11.54 1.16 -1.99
N GLU A 239 -10.43 1.79 -2.38
CA GLU A 239 -9.95 1.74 -3.77
C GLU A 239 -9.62 0.32 -4.23
N LEU A 240 -8.94 -0.48 -3.41
CA LEU A 240 -8.70 -1.91 -3.66
C LEU A 240 -10.00 -2.65 -3.95
N SER A 241 -11.07 -2.32 -3.22
CA SER A 241 -12.38 -2.94 -3.44
C SER A 241 -13.02 -2.57 -4.78
N LEU A 242 -12.80 -1.34 -5.25
CA LEU A 242 -13.26 -0.90 -6.58
C LEU A 242 -12.49 -1.61 -7.70
N TRP A 243 -11.17 -1.78 -7.54
CA TRP A 243 -10.35 -2.57 -8.45
C TRP A 243 -10.74 -4.05 -8.43
N HIS A 244 -11.12 -4.57 -7.27
CA HIS A 244 -11.61 -5.92 -7.12
C HIS A 244 -12.94 -6.14 -7.87
N ASP A 245 -13.89 -5.21 -7.75
CA ASP A 245 -15.15 -5.25 -8.51
C ASP A 245 -14.89 -5.22 -10.03
N ARG A 246 -13.92 -4.40 -10.48
CA ARG A 246 -13.49 -4.38 -11.87
C ARG A 246 -12.90 -5.71 -12.30
N LEU A 247 -12.01 -6.30 -11.49
CA LEU A 247 -11.41 -7.60 -11.77
C LEU A 247 -12.48 -8.68 -11.94
N LEU A 248 -13.47 -8.76 -11.05
CA LEU A 248 -14.57 -9.72 -11.17
C LEU A 248 -15.42 -9.52 -12.43
N LYS A 249 -15.69 -8.27 -12.80
CA LYS A 249 -16.42 -7.94 -14.03
C LYS A 249 -15.66 -8.44 -15.27
N GLU A 250 -14.37 -8.15 -15.36
CA GLU A 250 -13.56 -8.58 -16.50
C GLU A 250 -13.32 -10.10 -16.48
N LEU A 251 -13.25 -10.72 -15.30
CA LEU A 251 -13.17 -12.18 -15.15
C LEU A 251 -14.40 -12.88 -15.73
N ASN A 252 -15.58 -12.32 -15.53
CA ASN A 252 -16.82 -12.86 -16.11
C ASN A 252 -16.86 -12.73 -17.65
N THR A 253 -16.13 -11.78 -18.21
CA THR A 253 -16.11 -11.49 -19.65
C THR A 253 -15.01 -12.28 -20.37
N GLU A 254 -13.77 -12.22 -19.87
CA GLU A 254 -12.58 -12.73 -20.53
C GLU A 254 -11.94 -13.93 -19.79
N GLY A 255 -12.46 -14.34 -18.63
CA GLY A 255 -11.85 -15.37 -17.79
C GLY A 255 -11.72 -16.74 -18.46
N SER A 256 -12.74 -17.16 -19.23
CA SER A 256 -12.65 -18.41 -20.01
C SER A 256 -11.56 -18.38 -21.08
N GLN A 257 -11.33 -17.21 -21.69
CA GLN A 257 -10.24 -17.03 -22.65
C GLN A 257 -8.88 -17.12 -21.95
N LEU A 258 -8.71 -16.40 -20.84
CA LEU A 258 -7.47 -16.45 -20.05
C LEU A 258 -7.14 -17.89 -19.60
N ILE A 259 -8.12 -18.63 -19.09
CA ILE A 259 -7.92 -20.03 -18.68
C ILE A 259 -7.49 -20.88 -19.87
N SER A 260 -8.17 -20.77 -21.02
CA SER A 260 -7.80 -21.53 -22.22
C SER A 260 -6.39 -21.18 -22.71
N ASP A 261 -6.01 -19.91 -22.67
CA ASP A 261 -4.68 -19.45 -23.08
C ASP A 261 -3.59 -19.92 -22.10
N LEU A 262 -3.88 -19.96 -20.80
CA LEU A 262 -2.99 -20.53 -19.77
C LEU A 262 -2.77 -22.03 -19.99
N GLU A 263 -3.81 -22.78 -20.32
CA GLU A 263 -3.72 -24.22 -20.62
C GLU A 263 -2.82 -24.49 -21.84
N LYS A 264 -2.84 -23.59 -22.84
CA LYS A 264 -2.02 -23.70 -24.05
C LYS A 264 -0.54 -23.34 -23.85
N LEU A 265 -0.14 -22.79 -22.70
CA LEU A 265 1.25 -22.39 -22.45
C LEU A 265 2.29 -23.51 -22.71
N ASP A 266 1.94 -24.78 -22.47
CA ASP A 266 2.85 -25.91 -22.72
C ASP A 266 3.19 -26.06 -24.21
N GLN A 267 2.33 -25.56 -25.11
CA GLN A 267 2.55 -25.57 -26.56
C GLN A 267 3.52 -24.46 -27.00
N TYR A 268 3.64 -23.40 -26.20
CA TYR A 268 4.45 -22.23 -26.51
C TYR A 268 5.84 -22.31 -25.84
N ILE A 269 5.95 -22.98 -24.70
CA ILE A 269 7.19 -23.16 -23.94
C ILE A 269 7.79 -24.52 -24.28
N ILE A 270 8.57 -24.56 -25.36
CA ILE A 270 9.25 -25.79 -25.83
C ILE A 270 10.63 -25.92 -25.17
N ASN A 271 11.35 -24.81 -25.04
CA ASN A 271 12.65 -24.77 -24.38
C ASN A 271 12.48 -24.41 -22.90
N ASN A 272 13.01 -25.28 -22.03
CA ASN A 272 13.08 -25.08 -20.59
C ASN A 272 14.37 -25.70 -20.04
N THR A 273 15.51 -25.23 -20.53
CA THR A 273 16.84 -25.78 -20.24
C THR A 273 17.14 -25.78 -18.74
N ASN A 274 16.59 -24.81 -18.01
CA ASN A 274 16.78 -24.66 -16.57
C ASN A 274 15.73 -25.40 -15.72
N ASN A 275 14.86 -26.22 -16.31
CA ASN A 275 13.80 -26.96 -15.60
C ASN A 275 12.94 -26.07 -14.68
N ILE A 276 12.62 -24.86 -15.15
CA ILE A 276 11.80 -23.89 -14.44
C ILE A 276 10.38 -24.45 -14.28
N ASN A 277 9.90 -24.57 -13.04
CA ASN A 277 8.54 -25.02 -12.73
C ASN A 277 7.56 -23.84 -12.79
N TRP A 278 7.02 -23.60 -13.98
CA TRP A 278 5.95 -22.60 -14.19
C TRP A 278 4.55 -23.22 -14.14
N GLN A 279 4.42 -24.54 -14.36
CA GLN A 279 3.15 -25.25 -14.38
C GLN A 279 2.43 -25.25 -13.04
N GLY A 280 3.17 -25.31 -11.92
CA GLY A 280 2.59 -25.21 -10.58
C GLY A 280 1.88 -23.88 -10.35
N ASN A 281 2.53 -22.76 -10.70
CA ASN A 281 1.95 -21.42 -10.59
C ASN A 281 0.72 -21.27 -11.49
N ARG A 282 0.81 -21.75 -12.74
CA ARG A 282 -0.33 -21.78 -13.67
C ARG A 282 -1.53 -22.50 -13.04
N LYS A 283 -1.33 -23.68 -12.48
CA LYS A 283 -2.41 -24.48 -11.90
C LYS A 283 -3.13 -23.70 -10.80
N VAL A 284 -2.39 -23.10 -9.87
CA VAL A 284 -2.97 -22.30 -8.78
C VAL A 284 -3.78 -21.12 -9.32
N ILE A 285 -3.29 -20.44 -10.36
CA ILE A 285 -4.01 -19.34 -11.01
C ILE A 285 -5.35 -19.86 -11.58
N ILE A 286 -5.32 -20.93 -12.38
CA ILE A 286 -6.53 -21.51 -12.98
C ILE A 286 -7.54 -21.91 -11.89
N ASP A 287 -7.09 -22.62 -10.85
CA ASP A 287 -7.94 -23.08 -9.75
C ASP A 287 -8.62 -21.88 -9.05
N LYS A 288 -7.86 -20.80 -8.79
CA LYS A 288 -8.40 -19.58 -8.17
C LYS A 288 -9.34 -18.81 -9.09
N LEU A 289 -9.01 -18.65 -10.37
CA LEU A 289 -9.90 -17.99 -11.33
C LEU A 289 -11.24 -18.73 -11.47
N ASN A 290 -11.21 -20.07 -11.49
CA ASN A 290 -12.43 -20.89 -11.49
C ASN A 290 -13.26 -20.70 -10.23
N LEU A 291 -12.61 -20.72 -9.05
CA LEU A 291 -13.26 -20.49 -7.76
C LEU A 291 -13.94 -19.10 -7.68
N PHE A 292 -13.29 -18.06 -8.20
CA PHE A 292 -13.85 -16.71 -8.20
C PHE A 292 -14.99 -16.57 -9.21
N LYS A 293 -14.88 -17.22 -10.37
CA LYS A 293 -15.95 -17.25 -11.38
C LYS A 293 -17.21 -17.98 -10.88
N SER A 294 -17.08 -18.96 -9.99
CA SER A 294 -18.23 -19.64 -9.38
C SER A 294 -18.97 -18.81 -8.34
N ASN A 295 -18.56 -17.56 -8.06
CA ASN A 295 -19.15 -16.65 -7.05
C ASN A 295 -19.26 -17.28 -5.64
N THR A 296 -18.41 -18.25 -5.32
CA THR A 296 -18.47 -19.00 -4.05
C THR A 296 -17.84 -18.25 -2.87
N ILE A 297 -17.18 -17.12 -3.12
CA ILE A 297 -16.52 -16.30 -2.09
C ILE A 297 -17.15 -14.91 -2.11
N GLU A 298 -17.88 -14.57 -1.04
CA GLU A 298 -18.35 -13.20 -0.79
C GLU A 298 -17.46 -12.57 0.29
N ILE A 299 -16.31 -12.02 -0.10
CA ILE A 299 -15.49 -11.20 0.79
C ILE A 299 -15.38 -9.81 0.20
N LYS A 300 -16.03 -8.85 0.86
CA LYS A 300 -16.07 -7.45 0.44
C LYS A 300 -15.24 -6.61 1.41
N ILE A 301 -14.21 -5.94 0.91
CA ILE A 301 -13.48 -4.89 1.64
C ILE A 301 -14.18 -3.52 1.52
N ASN A 302 -15.17 -3.37 0.63
CA ASN A 302 -15.84 -2.11 0.31
C ASN A 302 -16.79 -1.56 1.39
N ASP A 303 -16.63 -1.94 2.66
CA ASP A 303 -17.63 -1.60 3.68
C ASP A 303 -17.64 -0.08 3.95
N ILE A 304 -18.69 0.57 3.44
CA ILE A 304 -18.97 2.00 3.63
C ILE A 304 -19.03 2.38 5.12
N LYS A 305 -19.24 1.41 6.02
CA LYS A 305 -19.14 1.60 7.47
C LYS A 305 -17.77 2.10 7.91
N PHE A 306 -16.67 1.70 7.27
CA PHE A 306 -15.34 2.22 7.61
C PHE A 306 -15.22 3.70 7.29
N GLN A 307 -15.71 4.13 6.11
CA GLN A 307 -15.72 5.54 5.73
C GLN A 307 -16.62 6.37 6.66
N HIS A 308 -17.82 5.88 6.97
CA HIS A 308 -18.73 6.55 7.90
C HIS A 308 -18.10 6.71 9.29
N SER A 309 -17.47 5.65 9.80
CA SER A 309 -16.78 5.68 11.11
C SER A 309 -15.59 6.63 11.09
N GLY A 310 -14.83 6.65 9.99
CA GLY A 310 -13.74 7.61 9.78
C GLY A 310 -14.24 9.05 9.78
N GLN A 311 -15.36 9.34 9.12
CA GLN A 311 -15.97 10.67 9.11
C GLN A 311 -16.42 11.10 10.51
N VAL A 312 -17.06 10.21 11.27
CA VAL A 312 -17.47 10.47 12.67
C VAL A 312 -16.25 10.83 13.54
N ILE A 313 -15.12 10.14 13.37
CA ILE A 313 -13.87 10.46 14.08
C ILE A 313 -13.36 11.85 13.69
N LEU A 314 -13.32 12.17 12.40
CA LEU A 314 -12.88 13.48 11.92
C LEU A 314 -13.76 14.61 12.49
N ASP A 315 -15.08 14.44 12.48
CA ASP A 315 -16.01 15.44 12.99
C ASP A 315 -15.84 15.68 14.49
N LYS A 316 -15.74 14.59 15.28
CA LYS A 316 -15.45 14.67 16.73
C LYS A 316 -14.13 15.36 17.00
N LEU A 317 -13.06 14.96 16.29
CA LEU A 317 -11.73 15.54 16.48
C LEU A 317 -11.72 17.02 16.11
N LYS A 318 -12.28 17.39 14.96
CA LYS A 318 -12.36 18.78 14.50
C LYS A 318 -13.06 19.67 15.52
N PHE A 319 -14.16 19.18 16.10
CA PHE A 319 -14.86 19.88 17.18
C PHE A 319 -13.96 20.13 18.40
N LEU A 320 -13.25 19.08 18.87
CA LEU A 320 -12.34 19.19 20.02
C LEU A 320 -11.17 20.15 19.75
N LEU A 321 -10.55 20.09 18.57
CA LEU A 321 -9.44 20.95 18.19
C LEU A 321 -9.86 22.43 18.04
N ASN A 322 -11.03 22.69 17.43
CA ASN A 322 -11.58 24.04 17.33
C ASN A 322 -11.93 24.64 18.70
N SER A 323 -12.41 23.82 19.63
CA SER A 323 -12.65 24.21 21.02
C SER A 323 -11.37 24.71 21.70
N VAL A 324 -10.25 23.99 21.53
CA VAL A 324 -8.94 24.44 22.04
C VAL A 324 -8.51 25.75 21.39
N ALA A 325 -8.56 25.83 20.06
CA ALA A 325 -8.15 27.02 19.32
C ALA A 325 -8.91 28.27 19.78
N THR A 326 -10.23 28.14 19.95
CA THR A 326 -11.11 29.22 20.42
C THR A 326 -10.76 29.64 21.85
N LYS A 327 -10.57 28.67 22.75
CA LYS A 327 -10.26 28.93 24.17
C LYS A 327 -8.93 29.66 24.37
N GLU A 328 -7.93 29.33 23.57
CA GLU A 328 -6.58 29.90 23.66
C GLU A 328 -6.39 31.16 22.79
N GLY A 329 -7.46 31.64 22.14
CA GLY A 329 -7.43 32.86 21.32
C GLY A 329 -6.66 32.72 20.02
N LEU A 330 -6.50 31.50 19.49
CA LEU A 330 -5.91 31.29 18.18
C LEU A 330 -6.84 31.78 17.07
N LYS A 331 -6.26 32.29 15.98
CA LYS A 331 -7.02 32.56 14.75
C LYS A 331 -7.68 31.26 14.28
N LYS A 332 -8.88 31.36 13.70
CA LYS A 332 -9.64 30.21 13.20
C LYS A 332 -8.75 29.36 12.28
N ILE A 333 -8.49 28.12 12.69
CA ILE A 333 -7.75 27.14 11.89
C ILE A 333 -8.77 26.49 10.95
N ASN A 334 -8.56 26.60 9.63
CA ASN A 334 -9.39 25.86 8.69
C ASN A 334 -8.83 24.45 8.49
N PHE A 335 -9.27 23.52 9.35
CA PHE A 335 -8.86 22.12 9.26
C PHE A 335 -9.25 21.44 7.95
N ASP A 336 -10.29 21.93 7.26
CA ASP A 336 -10.66 21.36 5.97
C ASP A 336 -9.59 21.63 4.92
N ASP A 337 -8.91 22.78 4.96
CA ASP A 337 -7.89 23.14 3.96
C ASP A 337 -6.53 22.47 4.22
N ILE A 338 -6.42 21.71 5.31
CA ILE A 338 -5.21 21.02 5.69
C ILE A 338 -5.25 19.59 5.11
N TYR A 339 -4.54 19.43 3.97
CA TYR A 339 -4.13 18.20 3.26
C TYR A 339 -4.91 17.79 2.00
#